data_AF-A0A1A8L8J5-F1
#
_entry.id   AF-A0A1A8L8J5-F1
#
_cell.length_a   1.000
_cell.length_b   1.000
_cell.length_c   1.000
_cell.angle_alpha   90.00
_cell.angle_beta   90.00
_cell.angle_gamma   90.00
#
_symmetry.space_group_name_H-M   'P 1'
#
loop_
_entity.id
_entity.type
_entity.pdbx_description
1 polymer ?
#
loop_
_entity_poly.entity_id
_entity_poly.type
_entity_poly.pdbx_seq_one_letter_code
_entity_poly.pdbx_strand_id
1 'polypeptide(L)'
;GVVVYNCSCLALDLHRVFSFYWQLHDRDYIPSIWSKRITALYGKHQALELQLNATPAAAYVSTSPDLFCPKDRTRDVDAISQVIQSAKTFIFISVMDYLPLVRRSFRRTSVTRYWSTIDEVIREAVVLRGVKVHLL
;
A
#
# COMPACT_ATOMS: atom_id res chain seq x y z
N GLY A 1 6.61 13.33 -6.79
CA GLY A 1 5.48 13.19 -5.84
C GLY A 1 4.24 13.86 -6.41
N VAL A 2 3.08 13.65 -5.80
CA VAL A 2 1.80 14.30 -6.17
C VAL A 2 1.31 15.08 -4.96
N VAL A 3 0.80 16.29 -5.16
CA VAL A 3 0.13 17.08 -4.13
C VAL A 3 -1.31 17.31 -4.56
N VAL A 4 -2.25 17.03 -3.66
CA VAL A 4 -3.69 17.16 -3.91
C VAL A 4 -4.24 18.21 -2.94
N TYR A 5 -4.95 19.20 -3.47
CA TYR A 5 -5.60 20.25 -2.70
C TYR A 5 -7.12 20.10 -2.74
N ASN A 6 -7.81 20.53 -1.69
CA ASN A 6 -9.27 20.59 -1.61
C ASN A 6 -10.00 19.26 -1.93
N CYS A 7 -9.42 18.12 -1.54
CA CYS A 7 -10.04 16.81 -1.71
C CYS A 7 -10.53 16.27 -0.36
N SER A 8 -11.73 16.69 0.06
CA SER A 8 -12.33 16.27 1.32
C SER A 8 -12.57 14.75 1.38
N CYS A 9 -12.89 14.12 0.25
CA CYS A 9 -13.08 12.68 0.13
C CYS A 9 -11.81 11.89 0.53
N LEU A 10 -10.66 12.27 -0.05
CA LEU A 10 -9.38 11.62 0.25
C LEU A 10 -8.91 11.94 1.68
N ALA A 11 -9.10 13.19 2.12
CA ALA A 11 -8.79 13.59 3.50
C ALA A 11 -9.62 12.81 4.53
N LEU A 12 -10.91 12.58 4.26
CA LEU A 12 -11.78 11.79 5.11
C LEU A 12 -11.34 10.33 5.16
N ASP A 13 -10.99 9.73 4.02
CA ASP A 13 -10.52 8.35 3.99
C ASP A 13 -9.18 8.18 4.74
N LEU A 14 -8.28 9.15 4.61
CA LEU A 14 -7.03 9.19 5.38
C LEU A 14 -7.29 9.40 6.89
N HIS A 15 -8.26 10.24 7.25
CA HIS A 15 -8.66 10.43 8.65
C HIS A 15 -9.18 9.13 9.29
N ARG A 16 -9.81 8.23 8.51
CA ARG A 16 -10.18 6.90 9.00
C ARG A 16 -8.99 6.02 9.31
N VAL A 17 -7.92 6.10 8.50
CA VAL A 17 -6.64 5.43 8.78
C VAL A 17 -6.04 5.96 10.09
N PHE A 18 -5.99 7.28 10.25
CA PHE A 18 -5.53 7.89 11.49
C PHE A 18 -6.36 7.41 12.70
N SER A 19 -7.69 7.45 12.58
CA SER A 19 -8.62 7.05 13.64
C SER A 19 -8.52 5.56 13.99
N PHE A 20 -8.14 4.71 13.03
CA PHE A 20 -7.85 3.29 13.26
C PHE A 20 -6.66 3.14 14.23
N TYR A 21 -5.54 3.77 13.90
CA TYR A 21 -4.34 3.72 14.75
C TYR A 21 -4.55 4.40 16.10
N TRP A 22 -5.28 5.51 16.12
CA TRP A 22 -5.59 6.23 17.34
C TRP A 22 -6.35 5.36 18.35
N GLN A 23 -7.29 4.52 17.89
CA GLN A 23 -8.04 3.61 18.76
C GLN A 23 -7.21 2.48 19.37
N LEU A 24 -6.02 2.22 18.84
CA LEU A 24 -5.08 1.24 19.38
C LEU A 24 -4.15 1.82 20.44
N HIS A 25 -4.14 3.14 20.65
CA HIS A 25 -3.22 3.81 21.57
C HIS A 25 -3.26 3.20 22.99
N ASP A 26 -4.46 2.99 23.52
CA ASP A 26 -4.69 2.46 24.87
C ASP A 26 -5.10 0.98 24.86
N ARG A 27 -4.81 0.24 23.79
CA ARG A 27 -5.18 -1.18 23.66
C ARG A 27 -3.96 -2.08 23.56
N ASP A 28 -3.92 -3.09 24.41
CA ASP A 28 -2.90 -4.14 24.37
C ASP A 28 -3.19 -5.25 23.34
N TYR A 29 -4.31 -5.15 22.62
CA TYR A 29 -4.74 -6.13 21.63
C TYR A 29 -5.43 -5.48 20.42
N ILE A 30 -5.40 -6.17 19.29
CA ILE A 30 -6.10 -5.78 18.06
C ILE A 30 -7.52 -6.36 18.10
N PRO A 31 -8.57 -5.52 18.09
CA PRO A 31 -9.95 -5.99 18.04
C PRO A 31 -10.24 -6.84 16.80
N SER A 32 -11.00 -7.92 16.98
CA SER A 32 -11.51 -8.72 15.86
C SER A 32 -12.65 -8.04 15.10
N ILE A 33 -13.37 -7.12 15.76
CA ILE A 33 -14.49 -6.37 15.20
C ILE A 33 -14.20 -4.88 15.33
N TRP A 34 -14.29 -4.18 14.22
CA TRP A 34 -14.02 -2.74 14.12
C TRP A 34 -15.29 -1.95 13.84
N SER A 35 -15.33 -0.71 14.31
CA SER A 35 -16.40 0.22 13.96
C SER A 35 -16.39 0.50 12.45
N LYS A 36 -17.57 0.61 11.83
CA LYS A 36 -17.69 1.01 10.41
C LYS A 36 -17.06 2.38 10.13
N ARG A 37 -16.85 3.20 11.17
CA ARG A 37 -16.23 4.54 11.07
C ARG A 37 -14.76 4.50 10.65
N ILE A 38 -14.09 3.35 10.77
CA ILE A 38 -12.68 3.19 10.36
C ILE A 38 -12.48 2.27 9.14
N THR A 39 -13.57 1.72 8.60
CA THR A 39 -13.55 0.99 7.34
C THR A 39 -13.15 1.92 6.19
N ALA A 40 -12.41 1.41 5.21
CA ALA A 40 -12.01 2.20 4.05
C ALA A 40 -13.23 2.72 3.27
N LEU A 41 -13.11 3.94 2.75
CA LEU A 41 -14.07 4.50 1.79
C LEU A 41 -13.72 4.10 0.35
N TYR A 42 -12.43 4.01 0.05
CA TYR A 42 -11.91 3.71 -1.28
C TYR A 42 -10.88 2.58 -1.20
N GLY A 43 -10.77 1.80 -2.27
CA GLY A 43 -9.81 0.71 -2.39
C GLY A 43 -9.65 0.26 -3.84
N LYS A 44 -8.90 -0.83 -4.06
CA LYS A 44 -8.53 -1.30 -5.40
C LYS A 44 -9.71 -1.56 -6.36
N HIS A 45 -10.87 -1.95 -5.82
CA HIS A 45 -12.06 -2.26 -6.62
C HIS A 45 -12.99 -1.04 -6.79
N GLN A 46 -12.86 -0.04 -5.93
CA GLN A 46 -13.68 1.17 -5.92
C GLN A 46 -12.80 2.34 -5.49
N ALA A 47 -12.01 2.82 -6.44
CA ALA A 47 -11.13 3.97 -6.23
C ALA A 47 -11.93 5.28 -6.31
N LEU A 48 -11.39 6.34 -5.71
CA LEU A 48 -11.91 7.69 -5.86
C LEU A 48 -11.47 8.24 -7.22
N GLU A 49 -12.44 8.49 -8.10
CA GLU A 49 -12.21 9.22 -9.33
C GLU A 49 -12.02 10.71 -9.04
N LEU A 50 -10.93 11.29 -9.56
CA LEU A 50 -10.54 12.68 -9.38
C LEU A 50 -9.76 13.19 -10.59
N GLN A 51 -9.41 14.47 -10.59
CA GLN A 51 -8.54 15.04 -11.61
C GLN A 51 -7.20 15.49 -11.02
N LEU A 52 -6.11 15.10 -11.67
CA LEU A 52 -4.77 15.60 -11.41
C LEU A 52 -4.36 16.48 -12.59
N ASN A 53 -4.29 17.80 -12.40
CA ASN A 53 -3.96 18.77 -13.46
C ASN A 53 -4.80 18.54 -14.74
N ALA A 54 -6.14 18.49 -14.58
CA ALA A 54 -7.10 18.19 -15.66
C ALA A 54 -7.00 16.79 -16.29
N THR A 55 -6.16 15.90 -15.76
CA THR A 55 -6.07 14.50 -16.19
C THR A 55 -6.95 13.63 -15.30
N PRO A 56 -7.89 12.83 -15.85
CA PRO A 56 -8.63 11.86 -15.07
C PRO A 56 -7.70 10.88 -14.37
N ALA A 57 -7.93 10.65 -13.08
CA ALA A 57 -7.13 9.76 -12.26
C ALA A 57 -8.01 9.07 -11.21
N ALA A 58 -7.59 7.88 -10.80
CA ALA A 58 -8.19 7.15 -9.71
C ALA A 58 -7.20 7.07 -8.55
N ALA A 59 -7.66 7.30 -7.32
CA ALA A 59 -6.83 7.24 -6.13
C ALA A 59 -7.53 6.51 -4.98
N TYR A 60 -6.75 5.85 -4.14
CA TYR A 60 -7.19 5.29 -2.87
C TYR A 60 -6.01 5.22 -1.90
N VAL A 61 -6.29 5.16 -0.60
CA VAL A 61 -5.26 4.98 0.42
C VAL A 61 -5.14 3.50 0.75
N SER A 62 -3.93 2.95 0.62
CA SER A 62 -3.59 1.61 1.11
C SER A 62 -2.93 1.70 2.50
N THR A 63 -2.87 0.59 3.23
CA THR A 63 -2.19 0.54 4.53
C THR A 63 -1.35 -0.72 4.72
N SER A 64 -0.34 -0.61 5.57
CA SER A 64 0.47 -1.70 6.10
C SER A 64 0.77 -1.46 7.58
N PRO A 65 1.16 -2.49 8.35
CA PRO A 65 1.20 -3.93 8.01
C PRO A 65 -0.18 -4.59 7.94
N ASP A 66 -0.27 -5.79 7.37
CA ASP A 66 -1.52 -6.56 7.19
C ASP A 66 -2.36 -6.70 8.46
N LEU A 67 -1.71 -6.85 9.63
CA LEU A 67 -2.38 -6.92 10.93
C LEU A 67 -3.15 -5.64 11.30
N PHE A 68 -2.78 -4.51 10.71
CA PHE A 68 -3.37 -3.20 10.91
C PHE A 68 -4.16 -2.72 9.68
N CYS A 69 -4.60 -3.66 8.84
CA CYS A 69 -5.45 -3.37 7.69
C CYS A 69 -6.93 -3.63 8.04
N PRO A 70 -7.76 -2.59 8.26
CA PRO A 70 -9.18 -2.78 8.52
C PRO A 70 -9.89 -3.42 7.32
N LYS A 71 -11.10 -3.92 7.55
CA LYS A 71 -11.93 -4.49 6.49
C LYS A 71 -12.05 -3.50 5.31
N ASP A 72 -12.07 -4.05 4.10
CA ASP A 72 -12.23 -3.34 2.81
C ASP A 72 -11.07 -2.38 2.43
N ARG A 73 -10.10 -2.17 3.31
CA ARG A 73 -8.87 -1.43 2.99
C ARG A 73 -7.95 -2.29 2.13
N THR A 74 -7.36 -1.68 1.11
CA THR A 74 -6.36 -2.35 0.27
C THR A 74 -5.02 -2.39 0.99
N ARG A 75 -4.36 -3.56 1.02
CA ARG A 75 -3.03 -3.71 1.60
C ARG A 75 -1.98 -3.07 0.69
N ASP A 76 -0.96 -2.45 1.26
CA ASP A 76 0.11 -1.80 0.49
C ASP A 76 0.76 -2.78 -0.51
N VAL A 77 1.02 -4.02 -0.08
CA VAL A 77 1.63 -5.05 -0.93
C VAL A 77 0.76 -5.42 -2.14
N ASP A 78 -0.58 -5.41 -1.97
CA ASP A 78 -1.52 -5.69 -3.05
C ASP A 78 -1.58 -4.51 -4.02
N ALA A 79 -1.58 -3.27 -3.49
CA ALA A 79 -1.60 -2.04 -4.29
C ALA A 79 -0.34 -1.93 -5.17
N ILE A 80 0.84 -2.16 -4.59
CA ILE A 80 2.11 -2.14 -5.32
C ILE A 80 2.14 -3.25 -6.39
N SER A 81 1.77 -4.47 -6.02
CA SER A 81 1.71 -5.61 -6.96
C SER A 81 0.78 -5.30 -8.14
N GLN A 82 -0.40 -4.73 -7.88
CA GLN A 82 -1.36 -4.33 -8.91
C GLN A 82 -0.76 -3.29 -9.87
N VAL A 83 -0.09 -2.26 -9.34
CA VAL A 83 0.55 -1.23 -10.17
C VAL A 83 1.62 -1.86 -11.08
N ILE A 84 2.49 -2.70 -10.54
CA ILE A 84 3.53 -3.42 -11.31
C ILE A 84 2.89 -4.30 -12.39
N GLN A 85 1.87 -5.08 -12.04
CA GLN A 85 1.14 -5.96 -12.98
C GLN A 85 0.40 -5.17 -14.07
N SER A 86 -0.09 -3.98 -13.77
CA SER A 86 -0.81 -3.14 -14.74
C SER A 86 0.12 -2.42 -15.73
N ALA A 87 1.39 -2.19 -15.34
CA ALA A 87 2.36 -1.45 -16.16
C ALA A 87 2.60 -2.11 -17.52
N LYS A 88 2.75 -1.28 -18.57
CA LYS A 88 2.87 -1.77 -19.96
C LYS A 88 4.25 -1.51 -20.58
N THR A 89 4.92 -0.45 -20.19
CA THR A 89 6.15 0.03 -20.87
C THR A 89 7.33 0.09 -19.93
N PHE A 90 7.19 0.77 -18.79
CA PHE A 90 8.24 0.91 -17.80
C PHE A 90 7.71 1.00 -16.37
N ILE A 91 8.57 0.74 -15.39
CA ILE A 91 8.35 0.92 -13.96
C ILE A 91 9.58 1.64 -13.38
N PHE A 92 9.34 2.72 -12.64
CA PHE A 92 10.36 3.38 -11.83
C PHE A 92 10.14 3.02 -10.36
N ILE A 93 11.18 2.49 -9.71
CA ILE A 93 11.19 2.14 -8.30
C ILE A 93 12.24 3.00 -7.63
N SER A 94 11.82 3.86 -6.72
CA SER A 94 12.72 4.66 -5.88
C SER A 94 12.47 4.31 -4.44
N VAL A 95 13.44 3.62 -3.82
CA VAL A 95 13.37 3.14 -2.45
C VAL A 95 14.72 3.32 -1.78
N MET A 96 14.73 3.48 -0.45
CA MET A 96 15.99 3.69 0.27
C MET A 96 16.93 2.48 0.17
N ASP A 97 16.39 1.27 0.21
CA ASP A 97 17.14 0.03 0.07
C ASP A 97 16.19 -1.06 -0.48
N TYR A 98 16.63 -1.79 -1.50
CA TYR A 98 15.85 -2.88 -2.11
C TYR A 98 16.56 -4.21 -1.91
N LEU A 99 16.07 -4.97 -0.93
CA LEU A 99 16.46 -6.36 -0.72
C LEU A 99 15.20 -7.20 -0.54
N PRO A 100 15.08 -8.37 -1.21
CA PRO A 100 13.97 -9.31 -1.02
C PRO A 100 14.15 -10.10 0.31
N LEU A 101 14.46 -9.39 1.39
CA LEU A 101 14.77 -9.92 2.69
C LEU A 101 13.99 -9.14 3.74
N VAL A 102 13.29 -9.86 4.62
CA VAL A 102 12.68 -9.30 5.81
C VAL A 102 13.53 -9.72 7.00
N ARG A 103 14.11 -8.73 7.69
CA ARG A 103 14.86 -8.93 8.93
C ARG A 103 13.96 -8.58 10.11
N ARG A 104 13.66 -9.58 10.95
CA ARG A 104 12.94 -9.36 12.23
C ARG A 104 13.90 -9.62 13.38
N SER A 105 13.99 -8.66 14.30
CA SER A 105 14.69 -8.85 15.56
C SER A 105 13.69 -8.87 16.70
N PHE A 106 13.70 -9.93 17.50
CA PHE A 106 12.90 -10.01 18.72
C PHE A 106 13.72 -10.67 19.83
N ARG A 107 13.77 -10.07 21.02
CA ARG A 107 14.47 -10.63 22.21
C ARG A 107 15.86 -11.22 21.91
N ARG A 108 16.71 -10.47 21.17
CA ARG A 108 18.09 -10.81 20.76
C ARG A 108 18.25 -11.91 19.68
N THR A 109 17.19 -12.48 19.13
CA THR A 109 17.28 -13.31 17.93
C THR A 109 16.98 -12.46 16.68
N SER A 110 17.84 -12.55 15.67
CA SER A 110 17.63 -11.93 14.35
C SER A 110 17.32 -13.04 13.36
N VAL A 111 16.09 -13.04 12.85
CA VAL A 111 15.69 -13.95 11.78
C VAL A 111 15.63 -13.13 10.49
N THR A 112 16.47 -13.50 9.54
CA THR A 112 16.38 -13.01 8.16
C THR A 112 15.62 -14.04 7.34
N ARG A 113 14.54 -13.62 6.68
CA ARG A 113 13.76 -14.47 5.80
C ARG A 113 13.71 -13.87 4.41
N TYR A 114 13.84 -14.71 3.39
CA TYR A 114 13.54 -14.32 2.02
C TYR A 114 12.07 -13.92 1.88
N TRP A 115 11.81 -12.75 1.30
CA TRP A 115 10.47 -12.24 1.05
C TRP A 115 10.35 -11.89 -0.42
N SER A 116 9.72 -12.79 -1.15
CA SER A 116 9.71 -12.80 -2.61
C SER A 116 8.59 -11.98 -3.24
N THR A 117 7.60 -11.52 -2.48
CA THR A 117 6.33 -11.04 -3.03
C THR A 117 6.49 -9.91 -4.07
N ILE A 118 7.30 -8.89 -3.79
CA ILE A 118 7.55 -7.79 -4.74
C ILE A 118 8.58 -8.19 -5.81
N ASP A 119 9.56 -9.01 -5.44
CA ASP A 119 10.59 -9.49 -6.36
C ASP A 119 10.04 -10.39 -7.46
N GLU A 120 9.07 -11.25 -7.15
CA GLU A 120 8.38 -12.11 -8.10
C GLU A 120 7.63 -11.28 -9.15
N VAL A 121 6.84 -10.28 -8.75
CA VAL A 121 6.09 -9.45 -9.71
C VAL A 121 6.99 -8.55 -10.56
N ILE A 122 8.14 -8.10 -10.02
CA ILE A 122 9.15 -7.37 -10.79
C ILE A 122 9.77 -8.29 -11.85
N ARG A 123 10.19 -9.51 -11.44
CA ARG A 123 10.77 -10.48 -12.37
C ARG A 123 9.78 -10.89 -13.45
N GLU A 124 8.52 -11.12 -13.08
CA GLU A 124 7.45 -11.41 -14.03
C GLU A 124 7.28 -10.27 -15.05
N ALA A 125 7.28 -9.01 -14.59
CA ALA A 125 7.17 -7.84 -15.47
C ALA A 125 8.32 -7.76 -16.48
N VAL A 126 9.56 -8.01 -16.04
CA VAL A 126 10.74 -7.95 -16.91
C VAL A 126 10.78 -9.14 -17.87
N VAL A 127 10.65 -10.36 -17.36
CA VAL A 127 10.91 -11.59 -18.12
C VAL A 127 9.74 -11.95 -19.03
N LEU A 128 8.50 -11.90 -18.52
CA LEU A 128 7.34 -12.36 -19.28
C LEU A 128 6.70 -11.25 -20.12
N ARG A 129 6.82 -9.99 -19.67
CA ARG A 129 6.12 -8.86 -20.30
C ARG A 129 7.07 -7.84 -20.96
N GLY A 130 8.38 -8.00 -20.82
CA GLY A 130 9.37 -7.10 -21.41
C GLY A 130 9.29 -5.66 -20.90
N VAL A 131 8.69 -5.43 -19.72
CA VAL A 131 8.55 -4.11 -19.11
C VAL A 131 9.91 -3.66 -18.59
N LYS A 132 10.32 -2.42 -18.93
CA LYS A 132 11.60 -1.85 -18.48
C LYS A 132 11.52 -1.43 -17.02
N VAL A 133 12.37 -1.97 -16.15
CA VAL A 133 12.41 -1.59 -14.73
C VAL A 133 13.66 -0.76 -14.45
N HIS A 134 13.45 0.40 -13.85
CA HIS A 134 14.50 1.30 -13.38
C HIS A 134 14.46 1.35 -11.85
N LEU A 135 15.51 0.86 -11.20
CA LEU A 135 15.70 1.00 -9.74
C LEU A 135 16.64 2.18 -9.47
N LEU A 136 16.19 3.11 -8.63
CA LEU A 136 16.86 4.36 -8.25
C LEU A 136 17.10 4.41 -6.74
#